data_AF-A0AAP5Z256-F1
#
_entry.id   AF-A0AAP5Z256-F1
#
_cell.length_a   1.000
_cell.length_b   1.000
_cell.length_c   1.000
_cell.angle_alpha   90.00
_cell.angle_beta   90.00
_cell.angle_gamma   90.00
#
_symmetry.space_group_name_H-M   'P 1'
#
loop_
_entity.id
_entity.type
_entity.pdbx_description
1 polymer ?
#
loop_
_entity_poly.entity_id
_entity_poly.type
_entity_poly.pdbx_seq_one_letter_code
_entity_poly.pdbx_strand_id
1 'polypeptide(L)'
;YEVIFNPFDLTRVCSQKDYPLIPVGEFELNRNPETFYAEVEQAAFNPAAIVPGIGFSPDKMLQGRLFAYGDAQRYRLGVNHHQIPVNAPRCPVHSYHRDGAMRVDGNFGSTLGYEPNYKQEWAEQPDYSEPPLRISGHADHYDHRVDEDYFSQAGDLFRLMNEEQRQALFDNTARA
;
A
#
# COMPACT_ATOMS: atom_id res chain seq x y z
N TYR A 1 -23.05 -0.23 14.71
CA TYR A 1 -22.24 -1.38 15.16
C TYR A 1 -21.06 -0.81 15.89
N GLU A 2 -20.94 -1.09 17.18
CA GLU A 2 -19.88 -0.56 18.02
C GLU A 2 -18.72 -1.56 17.95
N VAL A 3 -17.58 -1.11 17.43
CA VAL A 3 -16.37 -1.92 17.36
C VAL A 3 -15.65 -1.76 18.71
N ILE A 4 -15.36 -2.87 19.39
CA ILE A 4 -14.80 -2.88 20.76
C ILE A 4 -13.29 -2.56 20.78
N PHE A 5 -12.68 -2.30 19.63
CA PHE A 5 -11.26 -2.00 19.45
C PHE A 5 -11.06 -0.95 18.36
N ASN A 6 -9.86 -0.36 18.29
CA ASN A 6 -9.51 0.54 17.20
C ASN A 6 -9.43 -0.21 15.85
N PRO A 7 -10.33 0.04 14.88
CA PRO A 7 -10.35 -0.69 13.60
C PRO A 7 -9.17 -0.34 12.67
N PHE A 8 -8.36 0.65 13.05
CA PHE A 8 -7.18 1.11 12.29
C PHE A 8 -5.86 0.81 13.00
N ASP A 9 -5.88 -0.03 14.04
CA ASP A 9 -4.67 -0.53 14.68
C ASP A 9 -4.16 -1.78 13.95
N LEU A 10 -2.98 -1.66 13.32
CA LEU A 10 -2.32 -2.74 12.59
C LEU A 10 -1.97 -3.95 13.47
N THR A 11 -1.92 -3.79 14.80
CA THR A 11 -1.65 -4.89 15.74
C THR A 11 -2.88 -5.74 16.04
N ARG A 12 -4.06 -5.36 15.50
CA ARG A 12 -5.34 -6.04 15.73
C ARG A 12 -5.85 -6.73 14.47
N VAL A 13 -6.64 -7.78 14.66
CA VAL A 13 -7.44 -8.42 13.63
C VAL A 13 -8.93 -8.15 13.82
N CYS A 14 -9.66 -8.05 12.71
CA CYS A 14 -11.11 -8.13 12.73
C CYS A 14 -11.55 -9.58 12.93
N SER A 15 -12.40 -9.81 13.95
CA SER A 15 -12.99 -11.12 14.21
C SER A 15 -13.76 -11.63 13.00
N GLN A 16 -13.42 -12.83 12.52
CA GLN A 16 -14.12 -13.47 11.40
C GLN A 16 -15.55 -13.92 11.76
N LYS A 17 -15.92 -13.90 13.05
CA LYS A 17 -17.31 -14.10 13.47
C LYS A 17 -18.18 -12.87 13.20
N ASP A 18 -17.59 -11.68 13.38
CA ASP A 18 -18.28 -10.41 13.20
C ASP A 18 -18.19 -9.92 11.74
N TYR A 19 -17.04 -10.18 11.11
CA TYR A 19 -16.74 -9.84 9.72
C TYR A 19 -16.30 -11.11 8.97
N PRO A 20 -17.25 -11.96 8.53
CA PRO A 20 -16.93 -13.21 7.84
C PRO A 20 -16.20 -12.92 6.51
N LEU A 21 -15.33 -13.84 6.12
CA LEU A 21 -14.64 -13.76 4.85
C LEU A 21 -15.64 -13.82 3.70
N ILE A 22 -15.54 -12.87 2.76
CA ILE A 22 -16.33 -12.84 1.53
C ILE A 22 -15.39 -13.25 0.39
N PRO A 23 -15.61 -14.39 -0.28
CA PRO A 23 -14.80 -14.80 -1.42
C PRO A 23 -14.89 -13.78 -2.57
N VAL A 24 -13.74 -13.45 -3.17
CA VAL A 24 -13.66 -12.50 -4.30
C VAL A 24 -13.14 -13.18 -5.57
N GLY A 25 -12.07 -13.97 -5.46
CA GLY A 25 -11.45 -14.67 -6.59
C GLY A 25 -10.21 -15.45 -6.18
N GLU A 26 -9.46 -15.95 -7.16
CA GLU A 26 -8.22 -16.70 -6.99
C GLU A 26 -7.12 -16.18 -7.92
N PHE A 27 -5.85 -16.41 -7.57
CA PHE A 27 -4.70 -16.11 -8.42
C PHE A 27 -3.69 -17.26 -8.39
N GLU A 28 -2.94 -17.43 -9.47
CA GLU A 28 -1.88 -18.44 -9.58
C GLU A 28 -0.54 -17.81 -10.01
N LEU A 29 0.56 -18.43 -9.60
CA LEU A 29 1.91 -18.10 -10.05
C LEU A 29 2.35 -19.16 -11.07
N ASN A 30 2.23 -18.84 -12.36
CA ASN A 30 2.38 -19.82 -13.45
C ASN A 30 3.59 -19.55 -14.37
N ARG A 31 4.42 -18.55 -14.05
CA ARG A 31 5.59 -18.20 -14.85
C ARG A 31 6.73 -17.68 -13.96
N ASN A 32 7.92 -18.27 -14.12
CA ASN A 32 9.13 -17.72 -13.51
C ASN A 32 9.64 -16.50 -14.30
N PRO A 33 10.33 -15.55 -13.65
CA PRO A 33 11.03 -14.47 -14.34
C PRO A 33 12.06 -15.02 -15.34
N GLU A 34 12.23 -14.34 -16.48
CA GLU A 34 13.31 -14.64 -17.43
C GLU A 34 14.65 -14.13 -16.90
N THR A 35 14.63 -12.95 -16.28
CA THR A 35 15.81 -12.37 -15.62
C THR A 35 15.46 -11.85 -14.23
N PHE A 36 16.03 -12.49 -13.21
CA PHE A 36 15.81 -12.11 -11.80
C PHE A 36 16.08 -10.62 -11.55
N TYR A 37 17.20 -10.08 -12.04
CA TYR A 37 17.54 -8.68 -11.78
C TYR A 37 16.56 -7.70 -12.45
N ALA A 38 16.09 -8.01 -13.66
CA ALA A 38 15.19 -7.13 -14.42
C ALA A 38 13.76 -7.14 -13.86
N GLU A 39 13.29 -8.29 -13.40
CA GLU A 39 11.88 -8.51 -13.05
C GLU A 39 11.63 -8.64 -11.55
N VAL A 40 12.63 -9.00 -10.74
CA VAL A 40 12.47 -9.17 -9.29
C VAL A 40 13.19 -8.05 -8.54
N GLU A 41 14.50 -7.90 -8.74
CA GLU A 41 15.29 -6.90 -7.99
C GLU A 41 14.83 -5.46 -8.29
N GLN A 42 14.45 -5.19 -9.55
CA GLN A 42 13.96 -3.89 -9.98
C GLN A 42 12.44 -3.71 -9.82
N ALA A 43 11.73 -4.68 -9.24
CA ALA A 43 10.31 -4.53 -8.95
C ALA A 43 10.08 -3.44 -7.88
N ALA A 44 9.00 -2.67 -8.06
CA ALA A 44 8.62 -1.57 -7.20
C ALA A 44 7.13 -1.65 -6.87
N PHE A 45 6.82 -2.03 -5.62
CA PHE A 45 5.45 -2.06 -5.10
C PHE A 45 5.23 -0.86 -4.19
N ASN A 46 4.30 0.01 -4.52
CA ASN A 46 3.98 1.19 -3.72
C ASN A 46 2.53 1.10 -3.22
N PRO A 47 2.27 1.09 -1.91
CA PRO A 47 0.89 1.12 -1.38
C PRO A 47 0.05 2.29 -1.90
N ALA A 48 0.69 3.41 -2.28
CA ALA A 48 -0.01 4.56 -2.87
C ALA A 48 -0.50 4.32 -4.31
N ALA A 49 -0.08 3.23 -4.97
CA ALA A 49 -0.52 2.88 -6.32
C ALA A 49 -1.86 2.14 -6.30
N ILE A 50 -2.92 2.86 -5.95
CA ILE A 50 -4.31 2.38 -5.95
C ILE A 50 -5.01 2.60 -7.29
N VAL A 51 -6.20 2.02 -7.43
CA VAL A 51 -7.09 2.19 -8.58
C VAL A 51 -8.46 2.68 -8.11
N PRO A 52 -9.27 3.35 -8.97
CA PRO A 52 -10.61 3.79 -8.60
C PRO A 52 -11.44 2.64 -8.00
N GLY A 53 -12.08 2.91 -6.84
CA GLY A 53 -12.84 1.93 -6.06
C GLY A 53 -12.07 1.32 -4.88
N ILE A 54 -10.75 1.54 -4.77
CA ILE A 54 -9.93 1.16 -3.61
C ILE A 54 -9.28 2.42 -3.06
N GLY A 55 -9.54 2.74 -1.79
CA GLY A 55 -8.96 3.90 -1.10
C GLY A 55 -8.15 3.49 0.14
N PHE A 56 -7.73 4.48 0.93
CA PHE A 56 -6.93 4.27 2.15
C PHE A 56 -7.75 4.39 3.43
N SER A 57 -7.22 3.83 4.52
CA SER A 57 -7.74 4.02 5.88
C SER A 57 -6.82 4.96 6.68
N PRO A 58 -7.31 5.55 7.79
CA PRO A 58 -6.49 6.37 8.69
C PRO A 58 -5.55 5.57 9.61
N ASP A 59 -5.21 4.32 9.27
CA ASP A 59 -4.15 3.56 9.96
C ASP A 59 -2.81 4.32 9.85
N LYS A 60 -2.25 4.71 11.00
CA LYS A 60 -1.02 5.50 11.08
C LYS A 60 0.16 4.83 10.37
N MET A 61 0.26 3.50 10.42
CA MET A 61 1.32 2.74 9.75
C MET A 61 1.11 2.76 8.22
N LEU A 62 -0.13 2.59 7.75
CA LEU A 62 -0.43 2.73 6.32
C LEU A 62 -0.10 4.13 5.82
N GLN A 63 -0.52 5.17 6.54
CA GLN A 63 -0.28 6.57 6.16
C GLN A 63 1.21 6.87 5.95
N GLY A 64 2.09 6.36 6.83
CA GLY A 64 3.55 6.49 6.65
C GLY A 64 4.06 5.78 5.38
N ARG A 65 3.49 4.62 5.04
CA ARG A 65 3.89 3.83 3.85
C ARG A 65 3.47 4.49 2.54
N LEU A 66 2.41 5.31 2.52
CA LEU A 66 1.98 6.03 1.31
C LEU A 66 3.08 6.97 0.78
N PHE A 67 3.91 7.50 1.67
CA PHE A 67 5.08 8.29 1.31
C PHE A 67 6.33 7.44 1.09
N ALA A 68 6.66 6.58 2.07
CA ALA A 68 7.98 5.96 2.19
C ALA A 68 8.38 5.11 0.97
N TYR A 69 7.44 4.39 0.35
CA TYR A 69 7.76 3.49 -0.75
C TYR A 69 8.14 4.25 -2.02
N GLY A 70 7.38 5.27 -2.39
CA GLY A 70 7.69 6.09 -3.56
C GLY A 70 9.03 6.82 -3.41
N ASP A 71 9.32 7.31 -2.20
CA ASP A 71 10.61 7.93 -1.88
C ASP A 71 11.78 6.94 -2.02
N ALA A 72 11.69 5.79 -1.34
CA ALA A 72 12.72 4.76 -1.39
C ALA A 72 12.96 4.21 -2.81
N GLN A 73 11.90 4.07 -3.61
CA GLN A 73 11.99 3.57 -4.99
C GLN A 73 12.69 4.57 -5.92
N ARG A 74 12.42 5.88 -5.78
CA ARG A 74 13.14 6.91 -6.56
C ARG A 74 14.62 6.90 -6.26
N TYR A 75 15.01 6.71 -4.99
CA TYR A 75 16.41 6.57 -4.62
C TYR A 75 17.03 5.27 -5.18
N ARG A 76 16.36 4.13 -4.95
CA ARG A 76 16.88 2.80 -5.29
C ARG A 76 16.95 2.53 -6.80
N LEU A 77 15.96 2.99 -7.57
CA LEU A 77 15.76 2.63 -8.98
C LEU A 77 15.78 3.84 -9.93
N GLY A 78 15.86 5.06 -9.39
CA GLY A 78 15.79 6.30 -10.17
C GLY A 78 14.36 6.81 -10.37
N VAL A 79 14.23 8.09 -10.70
CA VAL A 79 12.93 8.78 -10.83
C VAL A 79 12.03 8.17 -11.93
N ASN A 80 12.63 7.62 -12.98
CA ASN A 80 11.93 7.02 -14.11
C ASN A 80 11.75 5.50 -13.97
N HIS A 81 11.82 4.92 -12.76
CA HIS A 81 11.70 3.48 -12.53
C HIS A 81 10.38 2.86 -13.00
N HIS A 82 9.33 3.66 -13.18
CA HIS A 82 8.05 3.25 -13.77
C HIS A 82 8.17 2.85 -15.26
N GLN A 83 9.28 3.20 -15.92
CA GLN A 83 9.59 2.78 -17.30
C GLN A 83 10.23 1.39 -17.37
N ILE A 84 10.69 0.84 -16.24
CA ILE A 84 11.22 -0.53 -16.18
C ILE A 84 10.05 -1.49 -16.47
N PRO A 85 10.19 -2.48 -17.38
CA PRO A 85 9.05 -3.26 -17.88
C PRO A 85 8.16 -3.92 -16.82
N VAL A 86 8.74 -4.39 -15.70
CA VAL A 86 7.94 -5.01 -14.62
C VAL A 86 7.10 -4.01 -13.83
N ASN A 87 7.50 -2.74 -13.82
CA ASN A 87 6.79 -1.65 -13.13
C ASN A 87 5.86 -0.88 -14.09
N ALA A 88 5.97 -1.13 -15.39
CA ALA A 88 5.22 -0.40 -16.40
C ALA A 88 3.73 -0.80 -16.37
N PRO A 89 2.82 0.19 -16.34
CA PRO A 89 1.39 -0.06 -16.43
C PRO A 89 1.02 -0.66 -17.78
N ARG A 90 0.04 -1.58 -17.78
CA ARG A 90 -0.49 -2.23 -19.01
C ARG A 90 -1.77 -1.59 -19.53
N CYS A 91 -2.06 -0.38 -19.06
CA CYS A 91 -3.19 0.46 -19.49
C CYS A 91 -2.65 1.78 -20.07
N PRO A 92 -3.48 2.58 -20.77
CA PRO A 92 -3.05 3.89 -21.25
C PRO A 92 -2.53 4.76 -20.12
N VAL A 93 -1.35 5.36 -20.31
CA VAL A 93 -0.74 6.29 -19.35
C VAL A 93 -0.38 7.60 -20.01
N HIS A 94 -0.86 8.67 -19.40
CA HIS A 94 -0.61 10.05 -19.79
C HIS A 94 -0.17 10.84 -18.57
N SER A 95 0.94 10.43 -17.97
CA SER A 95 1.49 11.05 -16.76
C SER A 95 2.17 12.38 -17.07
N TYR A 96 1.96 13.39 -16.22
CA TYR A 96 2.47 14.74 -16.46
C TYR A 96 4.01 14.85 -16.43
N HIS A 97 4.69 13.93 -15.72
CA HIS A 97 6.13 14.02 -15.44
C HIS A 97 7.03 14.11 -16.69
N ARG A 98 8.05 14.96 -16.63
CA ARG A 98 9.05 15.22 -17.67
C ARG A 98 10.48 14.97 -17.18
N ASP A 99 11.37 14.70 -18.12
CA ASP A 99 12.82 14.63 -17.93
C ASP A 99 13.24 13.57 -16.89
N GLY A 100 14.27 13.85 -16.09
CA GLY A 100 14.85 12.92 -15.13
C GLY A 100 15.87 11.96 -15.75
N ALA A 101 16.67 11.34 -14.90
CA ALA A 101 17.68 10.38 -15.33
C ALA A 101 17.03 9.17 -16.03
N MET A 102 17.70 8.64 -17.07
CA MET A 102 17.26 7.47 -17.83
C MET A 102 15.86 7.60 -18.45
N ARG A 103 15.52 8.76 -18.99
CA ARG A 103 14.27 8.96 -19.74
C ARG A 103 14.36 8.34 -21.13
N VAL A 104 13.61 7.26 -21.38
CA VAL A 104 13.74 6.44 -22.62
C VAL A 104 12.41 6.22 -23.39
N ASP A 105 11.33 6.88 -22.97
CA ASP A 105 9.96 6.74 -23.51
C ASP A 105 9.57 7.83 -24.53
N GLY A 106 10.51 8.69 -24.94
CA GLY A 106 10.25 9.84 -25.81
C GLY A 106 9.78 11.11 -25.08
N ASN A 107 9.61 11.09 -23.76
CA ASN A 107 9.39 12.27 -22.91
C ASN A 107 8.19 13.16 -23.30
N PHE A 108 7.14 12.55 -23.87
CA PHE A 108 5.98 13.25 -24.45
C PHE A 108 6.32 14.27 -25.55
N GLY A 109 7.50 14.15 -26.19
CA GLY A 109 7.91 14.96 -27.32
C GLY A 109 7.77 16.47 -27.08
N SER A 110 7.02 17.15 -27.96
CA SER A 110 6.80 18.59 -27.92
C SER A 110 5.51 19.01 -27.19
N THR A 111 4.81 18.07 -26.53
CA THR A 111 3.58 18.39 -25.81
C THR A 111 3.87 19.36 -24.67
N LEU A 112 3.03 20.40 -24.56
CA LEU A 112 3.14 21.46 -23.54
C LEU A 112 3.31 20.84 -22.14
N GLY A 113 4.22 21.37 -21.33
CA GLY A 113 4.50 20.87 -19.98
C GLY A 113 3.82 21.68 -18.88
N TYR A 114 2.62 22.24 -19.12
CA TYR A 114 1.86 23.01 -18.13
C TYR A 114 0.33 22.83 -18.28
N GLU A 115 -0.39 23.02 -17.18
CA GLU A 115 -1.86 23.05 -17.06
C GLU A 115 -2.21 24.19 -16.08
N PRO A 116 -3.29 24.98 -16.30
CA PRO A 116 -4.23 24.92 -17.43
C PRO A 116 -3.64 25.43 -18.74
N ASN A 117 -4.07 24.86 -19.87
CA ASN A 117 -3.60 25.25 -21.20
C ASN A 117 -4.72 25.21 -22.26
N TYR A 118 -4.54 25.98 -23.33
CA TYR A 118 -5.52 26.10 -24.41
C TYR A 118 -5.65 24.85 -25.31
N LYS A 119 -4.72 23.89 -25.19
CA LYS A 119 -4.73 22.64 -25.96
C LYS A 119 -5.48 21.51 -25.24
N GLN A 120 -5.98 21.76 -24.03
CA GLN A 120 -6.65 20.77 -23.19
C GLN A 120 -5.77 19.56 -22.85
N GLU A 121 -4.44 19.75 -22.85
CA GLU A 121 -3.50 18.72 -22.40
C GLU A 121 -3.54 18.60 -20.87
N TRP A 122 -3.34 17.38 -20.35
CA TRP A 122 -3.30 17.08 -18.91
C TRP A 122 -4.61 17.29 -18.15
N ALA A 123 -5.75 17.19 -18.83
CA ALA A 123 -7.06 17.32 -18.20
C ALA A 123 -7.25 16.32 -17.04
N GLU A 124 -7.76 16.82 -15.92
CA GLU A 124 -8.17 16.00 -14.78
C GLU A 124 -9.43 15.18 -15.10
N GLN A 125 -9.68 14.14 -14.29
CA GLN A 125 -10.83 13.23 -14.44
C GLN A 125 -11.68 13.25 -13.17
N PRO A 126 -12.59 14.24 -13.01
CA PRO A 126 -13.34 14.45 -11.77
C PRO A 126 -14.30 13.30 -11.43
N ASP A 127 -14.67 12.48 -12.41
CA ASP A 127 -15.54 11.31 -12.22
C ASP A 127 -14.94 10.25 -11.27
N TYR A 128 -13.64 10.32 -10.99
CA TYR A 128 -12.94 9.42 -10.07
C TYR A 128 -12.67 10.03 -8.68
N SER A 129 -13.31 11.16 -8.34
CA SER A 129 -13.12 11.82 -7.04
C SER A 129 -13.56 10.92 -5.88
N GLU A 130 -12.74 10.87 -4.82
CA GLU A 130 -13.10 10.17 -3.58
C GLU A 130 -14.15 10.96 -2.77
N PRO A 131 -15.08 10.27 -2.07
CA PRO A 131 -15.97 10.95 -1.16
C PRO A 131 -15.19 11.58 0.02
N PRO A 132 -15.64 12.73 0.57
CA PRO A 132 -14.95 13.38 1.67
C PRO A 132 -14.98 12.53 2.94
N LEU A 133 -13.84 12.45 3.63
CA LEU A 133 -13.74 11.81 4.95
C LEU A 133 -14.03 12.83 6.06
N ARG A 134 -14.94 12.49 6.97
CA ARG A 134 -15.22 13.32 8.14
C ARG A 134 -14.08 13.23 9.16
N ILE A 135 -13.59 14.39 9.61
CA ILE A 135 -12.51 14.50 10.61
C ILE A 135 -13.03 15.24 11.85
N SER A 136 -12.54 14.88 13.02
CA SER A 136 -12.85 15.51 14.30
C SER A 136 -11.64 15.50 15.23
N GLY A 137 -11.52 16.48 16.12
CA GLY A 137 -10.36 16.68 16.98
C GLY A 137 -9.44 17.80 16.47
N HIS A 138 -8.35 18.04 17.20
CA HIS A 138 -7.32 19.00 16.83
C HIS A 138 -6.20 18.29 16.06
N ALA A 139 -5.38 19.05 15.33
CA ALA A 139 -4.12 18.51 14.83
C ALA A 139 -3.12 18.45 15.99
N ASP A 140 -2.79 17.24 16.45
CA ASP A 140 -1.87 17.01 17.56
C ASP A 140 -1.23 15.62 17.47
N HIS A 141 -0.18 15.38 18.27
CA HIS A 141 0.49 14.09 18.40
C HIS A 141 -0.23 13.22 19.43
N TYR A 142 -1.37 12.65 19.03
CA TYR A 142 -2.16 11.77 19.89
C TYR A 142 -1.37 10.53 20.34
N ASP A 143 -1.26 10.34 21.65
CA ASP A 143 -0.70 9.14 22.26
C ASP A 143 -1.57 7.93 21.92
N HIS A 144 -0.97 6.92 21.30
CA HIS A 144 -1.68 5.69 20.94
C HIS A 144 -1.88 4.76 22.14
N ARG A 145 -1.15 4.97 23.25
CA ARG A 145 -1.19 4.13 24.44
C ARG A 145 -2.47 4.26 25.26
N VAL A 146 -3.37 5.16 24.86
CA VAL A 146 -4.73 5.27 25.40
C VAL A 146 -5.55 4.01 25.13
N ASP A 147 -5.23 3.25 24.06
CA ASP A 147 -5.66 1.87 23.92
C ASP A 147 -4.66 0.98 24.66
N GLU A 148 -5.08 0.45 25.82
CA GLU A 148 -4.23 -0.32 26.73
C GLU A 148 -4.33 -1.84 26.52
N ASP A 149 -5.14 -2.31 25.57
CA ASP A 149 -5.37 -3.74 25.38
C ASP A 149 -4.31 -4.39 24.47
N TYR A 150 -3.11 -4.57 25.02
CA TYR A 150 -1.99 -5.15 24.27
C TYR A 150 -1.99 -6.68 24.19
N PHE A 151 -2.83 -7.35 24.99
CA PHE A 151 -2.65 -8.77 25.28
C PHE A 151 -3.85 -9.66 24.94
N SER A 152 -5.06 -9.11 24.74
CA SER A 152 -6.25 -9.93 24.52
C SER A 152 -6.10 -10.85 23.31
N GLN A 153 -5.81 -10.28 22.13
CA GLN A 153 -5.71 -11.02 20.87
C GLN A 153 -4.50 -11.94 20.81
N ALA A 154 -3.37 -11.55 21.42
CA ALA A 154 -2.21 -12.42 21.58
C ALA A 154 -2.57 -13.65 22.44
N GLY A 155 -3.31 -13.43 23.53
CA GLY A 155 -3.84 -14.49 24.38
C GLY A 155 -4.84 -15.39 23.64
N ASP A 156 -5.71 -14.82 22.80
CA ASP A 156 -6.67 -15.59 21.99
C ASP A 156 -5.93 -16.53 21.03
N LEU A 157 -4.92 -16.02 20.31
CA LEU A 157 -4.09 -16.84 19.43
C LEU A 157 -3.40 -17.98 20.20
N PHE A 158 -2.80 -17.70 21.36
CA PHE A 158 -2.15 -18.72 22.18
C PHE A 158 -3.13 -19.82 22.65
N ARG A 159 -4.36 -19.44 23.01
CA ARG A 159 -5.42 -20.39 23.42
C ARG A 159 -5.93 -21.27 22.27
N LEU A 160 -5.79 -20.81 21.02
CA LEU A 160 -6.13 -21.60 19.83
C LEU A 160 -5.05 -22.62 19.45
N MET A 161 -3.81 -22.45 19.91
CA MET A 161 -2.72 -23.39 19.63
C MET A 161 -2.96 -24.74 20.30
N ASN A 162 -2.50 -25.82 19.67
CA ASN A 162 -2.36 -27.12 20.32
C ASN A 162 -1.08 -27.19 21.18
N GLU A 163 -0.86 -28.30 21.90
CA GLU A 163 0.29 -28.45 22.81
C GLU A 163 1.65 -28.38 22.09
N GLU A 164 1.78 -29.05 20.94
CA GLU A 164 3.00 -29.04 20.14
C GLU A 164 3.35 -27.63 19.64
N GLN A 165 2.35 -26.88 19.17
CA GLN A 165 2.49 -25.49 18.73
C GLN A 165 2.90 -24.57 19.88
N ARG A 166 2.33 -24.76 21.08
CA ARG A 166 2.74 -23.99 22.27
C ARG A 166 4.17 -24.29 22.67
N GLN A 167 4.58 -25.56 22.66
CA GLN A 167 5.97 -25.92 22.96
C GLN A 167 6.94 -25.31 21.94
N ALA A 168 6.60 -25.37 20.64
CA ALA A 168 7.40 -24.75 19.60
C ALA A 168 7.52 -23.22 19.78
N LEU A 169 6.44 -22.55 20.18
CA LEU A 169 6.46 -21.13 20.52
C LEU A 169 7.48 -20.85 21.63
N PHE A 170 7.42 -21.61 22.74
CA PHE A 170 8.33 -21.45 23.87
C PHE A 170 9.80 -21.68 23.48
N ASP A 171 10.07 -22.76 22.74
CA ASP A 171 11.43 -23.11 22.31
C ASP A 171 12.01 -22.06 21.35
N ASN A 172 11.19 -21.53 20.45
CA ASN A 172 11.61 -20.46 19.56
C ASN A 172 11.91 -19.17 20.32
N THR A 173 11.03 -18.77 21.25
CA THR A 173 11.24 -17.57 22.06
C THR A 173 12.45 -17.68 22.98
N ALA A 174 12.71 -18.86 23.57
CA ALA A 174 13.85 -19.06 24.46
C ALA A 174 15.21 -19.09 23.74
N ARG A 175 15.22 -19.40 22.43
CA ARG A 175 16.44 -19.41 21.61
C ARG A 175 16.82 -18.05 21.03
N ALA A 176 15.86 -17.13 20.93
CA ALA A 176 16.07 -15.77 20.41
C ALA A 176 16.86 -14.92 21.41
#